data_AF-S2XED9-F1
#
_entry.id   AF-S2XED9-F1
#
_cell.length_a   1.000
_cell.length_b   1.000
_cell.length_c   1.000
_cell.angle_alpha   90.00
_cell.angle_beta   90.00
_cell.angle_gamma   90.00
#
_symmetry.space_group_name_H-M   'P 1'
#
loop_
_entity.id
_entity.type
_entity.pdbx_description
1 polymer ?
#
loop_
_entity_poly.entity_id
_entity_poly.type
_entity_poly.pdbx_seq_one_letter_code
_entity_poly.pdbx_strand_id
1 'polypeptide(L)'
;MVDYTIKVEQELIIWKRKMTRQSGLISRISKNAQMRINGLLPEKFHKVMTESIKNMVKATLAGSNITTKKQLSTELSLYERDELFKQKLSTFRKTATIEGAGTGAGGILLGIADFPLLLSIKMKFLFEAASVYGFDTTKPEERLFILHIFLLAFSSEEKRKKTLSIIENWEEQKSLVADMDWREFQQEYRDYIDLVKMFQMLPGIGAVVGAFANYNLLDQLGECAMNSYRLRLMQDKEKGADTR
;
A
#
# COMPACT_ATOMS: atom_id res chain seq x y z
N MET A 1 16.85 16.31 17.50
CA MET A 1 16.37 16.25 16.09
C MET A 1 17.33 15.53 15.15
N VAL A 2 18.64 15.81 15.18
CA VAL A 2 19.65 15.12 14.32
C VAL A 2 19.66 13.60 14.55
N ASP A 3 19.61 13.18 15.81
CA ASP A 3 19.65 11.76 16.20
C ASP A 3 18.49 10.92 15.60
N TYR A 4 17.29 11.48 15.53
CA TYR A 4 16.14 10.79 14.95
C TYR A 4 16.24 10.65 13.42
N THR A 5 16.82 11.64 12.75
CA THR A 5 17.01 11.61 11.29
C THR A 5 17.98 10.49 10.90
N ILE A 6 19.10 10.37 11.63
CA ILE A 6 20.09 9.29 11.47
C ILE A 6 19.45 7.91 11.70
N LYS A 7 18.62 7.78 12.73
CA LYS A 7 17.86 6.55 12.98
C LYS A 7 16.97 6.20 11.78
N VAL A 8 16.23 7.16 11.24
CA VAL A 8 15.37 6.93 10.08
C VAL A 8 16.18 6.53 8.84
N GLU A 9 17.33 7.14 8.58
CA GLU A 9 18.22 6.74 7.49
C GLU A 9 18.67 5.28 7.61
N GLN A 10 19.05 4.84 8.81
CA GLN A 10 19.40 3.45 9.08
C GLN A 10 18.22 2.50 8.85
N GLU A 11 17.03 2.87 9.35
CA GLU A 11 15.79 2.12 9.12
C GLU A 11 15.48 1.98 7.63
N LEU A 12 15.65 3.07 6.85
CA LEU A 12 15.44 3.08 5.40
C LEU A 12 16.43 2.15 4.69
N ILE A 13 17.71 2.15 5.06
CA ILE A 13 18.71 1.23 4.46
C ILE A 13 18.30 -0.23 4.69
N ILE A 14 17.90 -0.58 5.91
CA ILE A 14 17.47 -1.94 6.25
C ILE A 14 16.21 -2.32 5.46
N TRP A 15 15.23 -1.42 5.42
CA TRP A 15 13.97 -1.63 4.72
C TRP A 15 14.17 -1.80 3.21
N LYS A 16 15.05 -1.01 2.58
CA LYS A 16 15.38 -1.15 1.16
C LYS A 16 16.01 -2.51 0.84
N ARG A 17 16.91 -2.99 1.71
CA ARG A 17 17.47 -4.35 1.58
C ARG A 17 16.39 -5.42 1.71
N LYS A 18 15.43 -5.25 2.63
CA LYS A 18 14.27 -6.15 2.78
C LYS A 18 13.43 -6.18 1.50
N MET A 19 13.15 -5.02 0.90
CA MET A 19 12.32 -4.93 -0.31
C MET A 19 12.98 -5.51 -1.57
N THR A 20 14.31 -5.45 -1.65
CA THR A 20 15.11 -5.93 -2.79
C THR A 20 15.61 -7.37 -2.66
N ARG A 21 15.50 -8.00 -1.49
CA ARG A 21 15.88 -9.40 -1.29
C ARG A 21 14.99 -10.33 -2.10
N GLN A 22 15.60 -11.28 -2.82
CA GLN A 22 14.87 -12.39 -3.44
C GLN A 22 14.59 -13.44 -2.36
N SER A 23 13.35 -13.86 -2.19
CA SER A 23 13.06 -15.02 -1.37
C SER A 23 13.09 -16.28 -2.24
N GLY A 24 14.17 -17.06 -2.12
CA GLY A 24 14.42 -18.24 -2.96
C GLY A 24 13.36 -19.35 -2.85
N LEU A 25 12.54 -19.36 -1.78
CA LEU A 25 11.50 -20.36 -1.53
C LEU A 25 10.12 -19.97 -2.07
N ILE A 26 9.77 -18.67 -2.10
CA ILE A 26 8.46 -18.20 -2.58
C ILE A 26 8.44 -18.12 -4.11
N SER A 27 9.58 -17.84 -4.76
CA SER A 27 9.69 -17.76 -6.22
C SER A 27 9.36 -19.06 -6.96
N ARG A 28 9.54 -20.23 -6.31
CA ARG A 28 9.12 -21.54 -6.85
C ARG A 28 7.62 -21.78 -6.72
N ILE A 29 7.00 -21.24 -5.68
CA ILE A 29 5.56 -21.39 -5.41
C ILE A 29 4.76 -20.39 -6.26
N SER A 30 5.24 -19.16 -6.43
CA SER A 30 4.59 -18.14 -7.26
C SER A 30 4.53 -18.54 -8.73
N LYS A 31 5.58 -19.18 -9.29
CA LYS A 31 5.55 -19.71 -10.68
C LYS A 31 4.42 -20.71 -10.92
N ASN A 32 4.06 -21.52 -9.92
CA ASN A 32 2.97 -22.50 -10.05
C ASN A 32 1.58 -21.87 -9.93
N ALA A 33 1.43 -20.79 -9.15
CA ALA A 33 0.20 -19.99 -9.13
C ALA A 33 0.03 -19.19 -10.44
N GLN A 34 1.12 -18.58 -10.93
CA GLN A 34 1.17 -17.83 -12.19
C GLN A 34 0.74 -18.69 -13.40
N MET A 35 1.08 -19.98 -13.42
CA MET A 35 0.71 -20.90 -14.51
C MET A 35 -0.77 -21.35 -14.48
N ARG A 36 -1.50 -21.19 -13.37
CA ARG A 36 -2.91 -21.65 -13.27
C ARG A 36 -3.96 -20.57 -13.57
N ILE A 37 -3.60 -19.30 -13.71
CA ILE A 37 -4.54 -18.19 -13.97
C ILE A 37 -4.40 -17.60 -15.38
N ASN A 38 -3.52 -18.14 -16.24
CA ASN A 38 -3.54 -17.82 -17.66
C ASN A 38 -4.79 -18.43 -18.32
N GLY A 39 -5.91 -17.69 -18.31
CA GLY A 39 -6.96 -17.86 -19.31
C GLY A 39 -8.44 -17.81 -18.88
N LEU A 40 -8.82 -17.51 -17.64
CA LEU A 40 -10.24 -17.61 -17.23
C LEU A 40 -10.75 -16.46 -16.34
N LEU A 41 -10.55 -15.21 -16.76
CA LEU A 41 -11.30 -14.08 -16.19
C LEU A 41 -12.02 -13.33 -17.30
N PRO A 42 -13.37 -13.36 -17.35
CA PRO A 42 -14.13 -12.66 -18.36
C PRO A 42 -13.82 -11.16 -18.33
N GLU A 43 -13.70 -10.52 -19.50
CA GLU A 43 -13.53 -9.06 -19.69
C GLU A 43 -14.43 -8.20 -18.78
N LYS A 44 -15.65 -8.68 -18.50
CA LYS A 44 -16.63 -8.02 -17.62
C LYS A 44 -16.13 -7.86 -16.18
N PHE A 45 -15.32 -8.80 -15.66
CA PHE A 45 -14.71 -8.70 -14.33
C PHE A 45 -13.63 -7.63 -14.26
N HIS A 46 -12.81 -7.50 -15.31
CA HIS A 46 -11.79 -6.45 -15.40
C HIS A 46 -12.41 -5.05 -15.45
N LYS A 47 -13.52 -4.89 -16.20
CA LYS A 47 -14.22 -3.61 -16.32
C LYS A 47 -14.87 -3.16 -15.01
N VAL A 48 -15.60 -4.07 -14.34
CA VAL A 48 -16.24 -3.77 -13.04
C VAL A 48 -15.20 -3.47 -11.96
N MET A 49 -14.08 -4.18 -11.91
CA MET A 49 -13.02 -3.88 -10.94
C MET A 49 -12.27 -2.58 -11.25
N THR A 50 -11.91 -2.33 -12.51
CA THR A 50 -11.26 -1.06 -12.90
C THR A 50 -12.14 0.14 -12.53
N GLU A 51 -13.44 0.07 -12.80
CA GLU A 51 -14.36 1.13 -12.40
C GLU A 51 -14.54 1.21 -10.89
N SER A 52 -14.54 0.10 -10.16
CA SER A 52 -14.62 0.09 -8.70
C SER A 52 -13.41 0.78 -8.07
N ILE A 53 -12.19 0.51 -8.56
CA ILE A 53 -10.97 1.15 -8.07
C ILE A 53 -10.95 2.64 -8.44
N LYS A 54 -11.29 2.99 -9.69
CA LYS A 54 -11.39 4.39 -10.11
C LYS A 54 -12.43 5.16 -9.29
N ASN A 55 -13.61 4.58 -9.09
CA ASN A 55 -14.69 5.19 -8.32
C ASN A 55 -14.35 5.27 -6.84
N MET A 56 -13.60 4.32 -6.30
CA MET A 56 -13.11 4.34 -4.92
C MET A 56 -12.01 5.37 -4.71
N VAL A 57 -11.05 5.53 -5.63
CA VAL A 57 -10.07 6.62 -5.58
C VAL A 57 -10.83 7.96 -5.63
N LYS A 58 -11.79 8.12 -6.55
CA LYS A 58 -12.64 9.31 -6.63
C LYS A 58 -13.49 9.56 -5.37
N ALA A 59 -14.09 8.51 -4.80
CA ALA A 59 -14.94 8.60 -3.61
C ALA A 59 -14.11 8.86 -2.34
N THR A 60 -12.93 8.25 -2.23
CA THR A 60 -11.98 8.53 -1.16
C THR A 60 -11.49 9.96 -1.24
N LEU A 61 -11.23 10.49 -2.44
CA LEU A 61 -10.90 11.91 -2.65
C LEU A 61 -12.04 12.86 -2.29
N ALA A 62 -13.28 12.52 -2.68
CA ALA A 62 -14.45 13.30 -2.32
C ALA A 62 -14.66 13.31 -0.80
N GLY A 63 -14.48 12.17 -0.13
CA GLY A 63 -14.57 12.06 1.33
C GLY A 63 -13.37 12.66 2.07
N SER A 64 -12.15 12.56 1.53
CA SER A 64 -10.93 13.08 2.14
C SER A 64 -10.84 14.59 2.01
N ASN A 65 -11.36 15.21 0.95
CA ASN A 65 -11.53 16.67 0.88
C ASN A 65 -12.47 17.20 1.99
N ILE A 66 -13.38 16.38 2.51
CA ILE A 66 -14.33 16.75 3.58
C ILE A 66 -13.74 16.47 4.98
N THR A 67 -12.90 15.44 5.14
CA THR A 67 -12.42 14.98 6.46
C THR A 67 -10.95 15.29 6.76
N THR A 68 -10.13 15.54 5.75
CA THR A 68 -8.69 15.76 5.92
C THR A 68 -8.43 17.24 6.08
N LYS A 69 -8.35 17.69 7.34
CA LYS A 69 -7.97 19.08 7.67
C LYS A 69 -6.65 19.42 6.98
N LYS A 70 -6.73 20.33 6.00
CA LYS A 70 -5.68 20.86 5.11
C LYS A 70 -4.47 21.53 5.81
N GLN A 71 -4.31 21.41 7.14
CA GLN A 71 -3.60 22.44 7.91
C GLN A 71 -2.76 21.93 9.10
N LEU A 72 -2.33 20.66 9.10
CA LEU A 72 -1.63 20.08 10.26
C LEU A 72 -0.13 19.77 10.05
N SER A 73 0.41 19.81 8.84
CA SER A 73 1.68 19.12 8.54
C SER A 73 2.91 19.99 8.30
N THR A 74 2.77 21.30 8.07
CA THR A 74 3.95 22.16 7.82
C THR A 74 4.80 22.42 9.07
N GLU A 75 4.25 22.23 10.27
CA GLU A 75 4.94 22.55 11.54
C GLU A 75 5.48 21.31 12.28
N LEU A 76 5.08 20.10 11.89
CA LEU A 76 5.49 18.88 12.59
C LEU A 76 6.89 18.43 12.18
N SER A 77 7.71 18.11 13.17
CA SER A 77 8.97 17.39 12.98
C SER A 77 8.74 15.98 12.42
N LEU A 78 9.78 15.39 11.84
CA LEU A 78 9.70 14.02 11.29
C LEU A 78 9.24 13.00 12.34
N TYR A 79 9.72 13.15 13.58
CA TYR A 79 9.31 12.30 14.70
C TYR A 79 7.80 12.40 14.97
N GLU A 80 7.27 13.62 15.05
CA GLU A 80 5.84 13.83 15.30
C GLU A 80 4.97 13.31 14.15
N ARG A 81 5.43 13.45 12.90
CA ARG A 81 4.78 12.86 11.73
C ARG A 81 4.74 11.34 11.83
N ASP A 82 5.85 10.71 12.19
CA ASP A 82 5.93 9.26 12.34
C ASP A 82 5.06 8.73 13.49
N GLU A 83 4.99 9.43 14.62
CA GLU A 83 4.10 9.07 15.73
C GLU A 83 2.62 9.23 15.36
N LEU A 84 2.26 10.34 14.72
CA LEU A 84 0.89 10.54 14.21
C LEU A 84 0.51 9.46 13.19
N PHE A 85 1.43 9.12 12.28
CA PHE A 85 1.25 8.05 11.30
C PHE A 85 0.97 6.71 11.99
N LYS A 86 1.75 6.34 13.01
CA LYS A 86 1.55 5.09 13.77
C LYS A 86 0.19 5.06 14.48
N GLN A 87 -0.26 6.19 15.03
CA GLN A 87 -1.59 6.29 15.65
C GLN A 87 -2.71 6.06 14.62
N LYS A 88 -2.59 6.67 13.43
CA LYS A 88 -3.52 6.43 12.31
C LYS A 88 -3.51 4.96 11.91
N LEU A 89 -2.34 4.38 11.69
CA LEU A 89 -2.20 2.97 11.34
C LEU A 89 -2.85 2.05 12.38
N SER A 90 -2.64 2.30 13.68
CA SER A 90 -3.31 1.52 14.75
C SER A 90 -4.83 1.61 14.70
N THR A 91 -5.37 2.80 14.38
CA THR A 91 -6.82 3.00 14.24
C THR A 91 -7.38 2.16 13.09
N PHE A 92 -6.74 2.21 11.92
CA PHE A 92 -7.15 1.40 10.75
C PHE A 92 -7.00 -0.11 11.00
N ARG A 93 -5.95 -0.55 11.70
CA ARG A 93 -5.79 -1.96 12.11
C ARG A 93 -6.95 -2.46 12.96
N LYS A 94 -7.38 -1.66 13.94
CA LYS A 94 -8.51 -2.00 14.83
C LYS A 94 -9.79 -2.15 14.02
N THR A 95 -10.07 -1.22 13.11
CA THR A 95 -11.24 -1.30 12.21
C THR A 95 -11.21 -2.57 11.36
N ALA A 96 -10.08 -2.88 10.71
CA ALA A 96 -9.93 -4.08 9.88
C ALA A 96 -10.06 -5.39 10.67
N THR A 97 -9.68 -5.39 11.95
CA THR A 97 -9.81 -6.56 12.84
C THR A 97 -11.27 -6.80 13.24
N ILE A 98 -12.02 -5.74 13.53
CA ILE A 98 -13.45 -5.80 13.88
C ILE A 98 -14.27 -6.31 12.67
N GLU A 99 -13.95 -5.81 11.47
CA GLU A 99 -14.61 -6.25 10.23
C GLU A 99 -14.22 -7.69 9.84
N GLY A 100 -12.98 -8.11 10.11
CA GLY A 100 -12.51 -9.48 9.88
C GLY A 100 -13.09 -10.53 10.85
N ALA A 101 -13.53 -10.13 12.04
CA ALA A 101 -14.17 -11.03 13.01
C ALA A 101 -15.69 -11.22 12.74
N GLY A 102 -16.37 -10.21 12.21
CA GLY A 102 -17.81 -10.26 11.91
C GLY A 102 -18.17 -11.10 10.67
N THR A 103 -17.22 -11.37 9.78
CA THR A 103 -17.41 -12.09 8.52
C THR A 103 -17.16 -13.60 8.62
N GLY A 104 -16.62 -14.08 9.76
CA GLY A 104 -16.32 -15.48 10.01
C GLY A 104 -17.53 -16.42 10.20
N ALA A 105 -18.75 -15.87 10.37
CA ALA A 105 -19.98 -16.66 10.52
C ALA A 105 -20.85 -16.75 9.24
N GLY A 106 -20.52 -16.03 8.16
CA GLY A 106 -21.34 -15.93 6.93
C GLY A 106 -20.61 -16.39 5.68
N GLY A 107 -20.14 -17.64 5.67
CA GLY A 107 -19.16 -18.19 4.73
C GLY A 107 -19.35 -17.92 3.24
N ILE A 108 -18.21 -17.85 2.54
CA ILE A 108 -17.99 -18.09 1.10
C ILE A 108 -18.68 -17.10 0.12
N LEU A 109 -19.80 -16.45 0.46
CA LEU A 109 -20.46 -15.44 -0.39
C LEU A 109 -19.84 -14.03 -0.31
N LEU A 110 -18.93 -13.79 0.64
CA LEU A 110 -18.24 -12.51 0.83
C LEU A 110 -16.97 -12.34 -0.04
N GLY A 111 -16.51 -13.39 -0.71
CA GLY A 111 -15.21 -13.41 -1.39
C GLY A 111 -15.01 -12.42 -2.54
N ILE A 112 -16.09 -11.92 -3.16
CA ILE A 112 -16.06 -10.96 -4.29
C ILE A 112 -16.37 -9.52 -3.81
N ALA A 113 -17.24 -9.36 -2.81
CA ALA A 113 -17.59 -8.06 -2.23
C ALA A 113 -16.51 -7.50 -1.28
N ASP A 114 -15.69 -8.38 -0.67
CA ASP A 114 -14.63 -7.97 0.26
C ASP A 114 -13.46 -7.26 -0.43
N PHE A 115 -13.18 -7.56 -1.71
CA PHE A 115 -12.00 -7.02 -2.38
C PHE A 115 -12.08 -5.49 -2.56
N PRO A 116 -13.19 -4.89 -3.05
CA PRO A 116 -13.34 -3.44 -3.09
C PRO A 116 -13.38 -2.79 -1.71
N LEU A 117 -14.02 -3.41 -0.71
CA LEU A 117 -14.13 -2.83 0.63
C LEU A 117 -12.76 -2.76 1.34
N LEU A 118 -12.02 -3.87 1.37
CA LEU A 118 -10.68 -3.93 1.94
C LEU A 118 -9.71 -2.99 1.22
N LEU A 119 -9.83 -2.90 -0.10
CA LEU A 119 -9.07 -1.94 -0.89
C LEU A 119 -9.41 -0.49 -0.51
N SER A 120 -10.69 -0.17 -0.25
CA SER A 120 -11.14 1.17 0.13
C SER A 120 -10.51 1.62 1.45
N ILE A 121 -10.46 0.73 2.43
CA ILE A 121 -9.86 1.01 3.74
C ILE A 121 -8.36 1.26 3.60
N LYS A 122 -7.67 0.41 2.83
CA LYS A 122 -6.24 0.56 2.53
C LYS A 122 -5.94 1.87 1.80
N MET A 123 -6.75 2.22 0.80
CA MET A 123 -6.61 3.47 0.07
C MET A 123 -6.83 4.66 1.00
N LYS A 124 -7.94 4.68 1.76
CA LYS A 124 -8.22 5.75 2.73
C LYS A 124 -7.07 5.95 3.72
N PHE A 125 -6.48 4.86 4.21
CA PHE A 125 -5.29 4.91 5.05
C PHE A 125 -4.11 5.60 4.34
N LEU A 126 -3.83 5.27 3.08
CA LEU A 126 -2.75 5.92 2.31
C LEU A 126 -3.00 7.42 2.09
N PHE A 127 -4.25 7.82 1.86
CA PHE A 127 -4.61 9.25 1.79
C PHE A 127 -4.36 9.99 3.11
N GLU A 128 -4.68 9.37 4.25
CA GLU A 128 -4.37 9.94 5.56
C GLU A 128 -2.85 9.97 5.80
N ALA A 129 -2.12 8.92 5.41
CA ALA A 129 -0.66 8.87 5.50
C ALA A 129 0.02 10.00 4.73
N ALA A 130 -0.36 10.22 3.47
CA ALA A 130 0.13 11.32 2.64
C ALA A 130 -0.02 12.67 3.35
N SER A 131 -1.21 12.87 3.94
CA SER A 131 -1.56 14.12 4.60
C SER A 131 -0.79 14.34 5.91
N VAL A 132 -0.52 13.27 6.67
CA VAL A 132 0.36 13.31 7.86
C VAL A 132 1.76 13.78 7.48
N TYR A 133 2.29 13.32 6.35
CA TYR A 133 3.61 13.73 5.87
C TYR A 133 3.63 15.06 5.12
N GLY A 134 2.46 15.68 4.89
CA GLY A 134 2.33 16.99 4.24
C GLY A 134 2.22 16.97 2.73
N PHE A 135 1.92 15.81 2.14
CA PHE A 135 1.71 15.68 0.71
C PHE A 135 0.26 15.96 0.31
N ASP A 136 0.09 16.76 -0.73
CA ASP A 136 -1.22 17.21 -1.21
C ASP A 136 -1.88 16.15 -2.10
N THR A 137 -2.82 15.41 -1.51
CA THR A 137 -3.57 14.34 -2.17
C THR A 137 -4.56 14.83 -3.25
N THR A 138 -4.77 16.15 -3.35
CA THR A 138 -5.55 16.74 -4.45
C THR A 138 -4.77 16.72 -5.77
N LYS A 139 -3.44 16.61 -5.72
CA LYS A 139 -2.59 16.56 -6.90
C LYS A 139 -2.66 15.18 -7.59
N PRO A 140 -2.81 15.12 -8.93
CA PRO A 140 -2.79 13.86 -9.67
C PRO A 140 -1.51 13.03 -9.45
N GLU A 141 -0.35 13.70 -9.41
CA GLU A 141 0.95 13.07 -9.13
C GLU A 141 0.94 12.35 -7.79
N GLU A 142 0.42 12.96 -6.73
CA GLU A 142 0.38 12.34 -5.41
C GLU A 142 -0.52 11.09 -5.38
N ARG A 143 -1.59 11.08 -6.17
CA ARG A 143 -2.47 9.90 -6.30
C ARG A 143 -1.75 8.76 -7.00
N LEU A 144 -0.96 9.07 -8.04
CA LEU A 144 -0.12 8.07 -8.70
C LEU A 144 0.94 7.53 -7.72
N PHE A 145 1.53 8.39 -6.89
CA PHE A 145 2.48 7.97 -5.86
C PHE A 145 1.85 7.00 -4.86
N ILE A 146 0.65 7.31 -4.35
CA ILE A 146 -0.13 6.44 -3.46
C ILE A 146 -0.37 5.05 -4.08
N LEU A 147 -0.72 5.00 -5.37
CA LEU A 147 -0.91 3.73 -6.09
C LEU A 147 0.40 2.94 -6.22
N HIS A 148 1.54 3.61 -6.38
CA HIS A 148 2.85 2.96 -6.37
C HIS A 148 3.22 2.44 -4.98
N ILE A 149 2.93 3.16 -3.90
CA ILE A 149 3.08 2.63 -2.52
C ILE A 149 2.26 1.36 -2.35
N PHE A 150 1.03 1.37 -2.88
CA PHE A 150 0.15 0.20 -2.82
C PHE A 150 0.75 -1.00 -3.59
N LEU A 151 1.28 -0.77 -4.80
CA LEU A 151 1.98 -1.81 -5.56
C LEU A 151 3.23 -2.30 -4.85
N LEU A 152 4.01 -1.41 -4.23
CA LEU A 152 5.18 -1.79 -3.46
C LEU A 152 4.81 -2.75 -2.32
N ALA A 153 3.67 -2.50 -1.68
CA ALA A 153 3.14 -3.37 -0.64
C ALA A 153 2.55 -4.67 -1.20
N PHE A 154 1.83 -4.66 -2.32
CA PHE A 154 1.04 -5.81 -2.76
C PHE A 154 1.30 -6.18 -4.22
N SER A 155 2.54 -6.56 -4.51
CA SER A 155 2.93 -7.07 -5.82
C SER A 155 3.97 -8.19 -5.71
N SER A 156 4.21 -8.84 -6.85
CA SER A 156 5.28 -9.80 -7.09
C SER A 156 6.64 -9.22 -6.70
N GLU A 157 7.62 -10.10 -6.42
CA GLU A 157 8.97 -9.64 -6.06
C GLU A 157 9.63 -8.81 -7.16
N GLU A 158 9.37 -9.15 -8.42
CA GLU A 158 9.90 -8.42 -9.56
C GLU A 158 9.29 -7.02 -9.66
N LYS A 159 7.95 -6.93 -9.58
CA LYS A 159 7.25 -5.65 -9.65
C LYS A 159 7.60 -4.77 -8.46
N ARG A 160 7.66 -5.32 -7.24
CA ARG A 160 8.08 -4.61 -6.03
C ARG A 160 9.43 -3.92 -6.18
N LYS A 161 10.43 -4.58 -6.78
CA LYS A 161 11.75 -3.97 -7.04
C LYS A 161 11.68 -2.81 -8.03
N LYS A 162 10.96 -2.99 -9.14
CA LYS A 162 10.75 -1.92 -10.13
C LYS A 162 10.02 -0.73 -9.50
N THR A 163 8.96 -0.99 -8.74
CA THR A 163 8.18 0.02 -8.04
C THR A 163 8.99 0.76 -6.99
N LEU A 164 9.89 0.07 -6.25
CA LEU A 164 10.79 0.74 -5.31
C LEU A 164 11.70 1.73 -6.03
N SER A 165 12.28 1.34 -7.18
CA SER A 165 13.10 2.24 -8.00
C SER A 165 12.33 3.46 -8.49
N ILE A 166 11.04 3.32 -8.81
CA ILE A 166 10.17 4.44 -9.19
C ILE A 166 9.96 5.38 -8.00
N ILE A 167 9.65 4.83 -6.82
CA ILE A 167 9.42 5.60 -5.59
C ILE A 167 10.68 6.35 -5.15
N GLU A 168 11.85 5.72 -5.23
CA GLU A 168 13.14 6.34 -4.90
C GLU A 168 13.51 7.49 -5.84
N ASN A 169 13.00 7.51 -7.07
CA ASN A 169 13.32 8.54 -8.06
C ASN A 169 12.05 9.28 -8.48
N TRP A 170 11.12 9.48 -7.53
CA TRP A 170 9.76 9.91 -7.86
C TRP A 170 9.72 11.24 -8.62
N GLU A 171 10.52 12.23 -8.22
CA GLU A 171 10.50 13.55 -8.85
C GLU A 171 10.97 13.50 -10.32
N GLU A 172 11.92 12.61 -10.65
CA GLU A 172 12.39 12.38 -12.01
C GLU A 172 11.45 11.46 -12.81
N GLN A 173 10.81 10.49 -12.14
CA GLN A 173 9.98 9.47 -12.77
C GLN A 173 8.53 9.88 -12.97
N LYS A 174 7.97 10.80 -12.16
CA LYS A 174 6.54 11.14 -12.18
C LYS A 174 6.02 11.64 -13.55
N SER A 175 6.89 12.19 -14.39
CA SER A 175 6.56 12.59 -15.77
C SER A 175 6.52 11.41 -16.74
N LEU A 176 7.28 10.35 -16.47
CA LEU A 176 7.36 9.11 -17.25
C LEU A 176 6.25 8.14 -16.89
N VAL A 177 5.82 8.11 -15.61
CA VAL A 177 4.70 7.28 -15.12
C VAL A 177 3.39 8.07 -15.14
N ALA A 178 3.08 8.68 -16.28
CA ALA A 178 1.95 9.60 -16.46
C ALA A 178 0.56 8.97 -16.25
N ASP A 179 0.44 7.65 -16.36
CA ASP A 179 -0.79 6.91 -16.08
C ASP A 179 -0.51 5.56 -15.42
N MET A 180 -1.51 5.04 -14.71
CA MET A 180 -1.50 3.73 -14.08
C MET A 180 -2.05 2.68 -15.05
N ASP A 181 -1.30 1.62 -15.32
CA ASP A 181 -1.88 0.43 -15.95
C ASP A 181 -2.80 -0.27 -14.94
N TRP A 182 -4.09 0.03 -15.02
CA TRP A 182 -5.11 -0.51 -14.13
C TRP A 182 -5.26 -2.03 -14.24
N ARG A 183 -4.93 -2.61 -15.40
CA ARG A 183 -5.01 -4.07 -15.60
C ARG A 183 -3.87 -4.73 -14.85
N GLU A 184 -2.65 -4.22 -15.02
CA GLU A 184 -1.48 -4.73 -14.30
C GLU A 184 -1.64 -4.53 -12.78
N PHE A 185 -2.12 -3.36 -12.34
CA PHE A 185 -2.39 -3.08 -10.93
C PHE A 185 -3.36 -4.10 -10.32
N GLN A 186 -4.46 -4.37 -11.02
CA GLN A 186 -5.47 -5.32 -10.58
C GLN A 186 -4.91 -6.75 -10.52
N GLN A 187 -4.12 -7.15 -11.51
CA GLN A 187 -3.51 -8.48 -11.56
C GLN A 187 -2.54 -8.69 -10.40
N GLU A 188 -1.60 -7.77 -10.20
CA GLU A 188 -0.62 -7.83 -9.11
C GLU A 188 -1.29 -7.90 -7.74
N TYR A 189 -2.28 -7.04 -7.49
CA TYR A 189 -2.98 -7.05 -6.21
C TYR A 189 -3.82 -8.32 -6.00
N ARG A 190 -4.51 -8.80 -7.03
CA ARG A 190 -5.32 -10.01 -6.96
C ARG A 190 -4.45 -11.24 -6.72
N ASP A 191 -3.39 -11.42 -7.50
CA ASP A 191 -2.48 -12.56 -7.37
C ASP A 191 -1.85 -12.58 -5.98
N TYR A 192 -1.51 -11.42 -5.42
CA TYR A 192 -1.03 -11.29 -4.05
C TYR A 192 -2.07 -11.74 -3.02
N ILE A 193 -3.32 -11.27 -3.11
CA ILE A 193 -4.39 -11.63 -2.17
C ILE A 193 -4.79 -13.11 -2.30
N ASP A 194 -4.86 -13.63 -3.53
CA ASP A 194 -5.17 -15.04 -3.78
C ASP A 194 -4.13 -15.94 -3.12
N LEU A 195 -2.83 -15.59 -3.19
CA LEU A 195 -1.77 -16.29 -2.47
C LEU A 195 -1.97 -16.26 -0.94
N VAL A 196 -2.29 -15.09 -0.38
CA VAL A 196 -2.55 -14.97 1.08
C VAL A 196 -3.75 -15.82 1.51
N LYS A 197 -4.83 -15.82 0.72
CA LYS A 197 -6.02 -16.66 0.97
C LYS A 197 -5.71 -18.15 0.88
N MET A 198 -4.85 -18.58 -0.05
CA MET A 198 -4.42 -19.98 -0.15
C MET A 198 -3.71 -20.45 1.12
N PHE A 199 -2.85 -19.62 1.72
CA PHE A 199 -2.21 -19.95 3.00
C PHE A 199 -3.22 -20.05 4.14
N GLN A 200 -4.26 -19.19 4.13
CA GLN A 200 -5.36 -19.26 5.10
C GLN A 200 -6.20 -20.53 4.96
N MET A 201 -6.21 -21.21 3.81
CA MET A 201 -6.99 -22.44 3.61
C MET A 201 -6.28 -23.72 4.10
N LEU A 202 -5.03 -23.64 4.58
CA LEU A 202 -4.31 -24.79 5.11
C LEU A 202 -4.91 -25.25 6.45
N PRO A 203 -5.29 -26.54 6.61
CA PRO A 203 -5.87 -27.06 7.84
C PRO A 203 -4.88 -26.95 9.01
N GLY A 204 -5.38 -26.57 10.19
CA GLY A 204 -4.57 -26.28 11.38
C GLY A 204 -4.05 -24.84 11.48
N ILE A 205 -4.28 -24.00 10.46
CA ILE A 205 -3.81 -22.61 10.40
C ILE A 205 -4.98 -21.62 10.15
N GLY A 206 -6.04 -22.05 9.47
CA GLY A 206 -6.95 -21.13 8.77
C GLY A 206 -7.88 -20.19 9.54
N ALA A 207 -8.44 -20.58 10.69
CA ALA A 207 -9.40 -19.72 11.41
C ALA A 207 -8.72 -18.60 12.20
N VAL A 208 -7.55 -18.87 12.78
CA VAL A 208 -6.75 -17.88 13.53
C VAL A 208 -6.02 -16.93 12.57
N VAL A 209 -5.64 -17.41 11.39
CA VAL A 209 -4.89 -16.62 10.40
C VAL A 209 -5.77 -15.67 9.59
N GLY A 210 -7.08 -15.85 9.49
CA GLY A 210 -7.94 -14.95 8.69
C GLY A 210 -7.97 -13.50 9.17
N ALA A 211 -8.25 -13.28 10.46
CA ALA A 211 -8.20 -11.95 11.06
C ALA A 211 -6.76 -11.41 11.13
N PHE A 212 -5.79 -12.30 11.39
CA PHE A 212 -4.37 -11.94 11.44
C PHE A 212 -3.80 -11.55 10.06
N ALA A 213 -4.30 -12.13 8.98
CA ALA A 213 -3.89 -11.83 7.62
C ALA A 213 -4.25 -10.40 7.25
N ASN A 214 -5.49 -9.96 7.51
CA ASN A 214 -5.91 -8.57 7.26
C ASN A 214 -5.10 -7.56 8.10
N TYR A 215 -4.81 -7.90 9.36
CA TYR A 215 -3.92 -7.12 10.21
C TYR A 215 -2.52 -7.00 9.59
N ASN A 216 -1.91 -8.12 9.20
CA ASN A 216 -0.57 -8.15 8.62
C ASN A 216 -0.49 -7.41 7.27
N LEU A 217 -1.56 -7.43 6.48
CA LEU A 217 -1.64 -6.66 5.23
C LEU A 217 -1.59 -5.15 5.48
N LEU A 218 -2.28 -4.63 6.51
CA LEU A 218 -2.19 -3.21 6.86
C LEU A 218 -0.82 -2.85 7.45
N ASP A 219 -0.19 -3.75 8.21
CA ASP A 219 1.15 -3.53 8.74
C ASP A 219 2.18 -3.38 7.61
N GLN A 220 2.11 -4.27 6.62
CA GLN A 220 2.95 -4.21 5.43
C GLN A 220 2.71 -2.95 4.61
N LEU A 221 1.43 -2.55 4.43
CA LEU A 221 1.10 -1.30 3.77
C LEU A 221 1.62 -0.08 4.54
N GLY A 222 1.48 -0.10 5.87
CA GLY A 222 1.96 0.94 6.75
C GLY A 222 3.49 1.10 6.69
N GLU A 223 4.23 0.00 6.76
CA GLU A 223 5.69 0.01 6.60
C GLU A 223 6.11 0.60 5.25
N CYS A 224 5.45 0.20 4.16
CA CYS A 224 5.73 0.73 2.82
C CYS A 224 5.41 2.22 2.71
N ALA A 225 4.26 2.66 3.21
CA ALA A 225 3.83 4.06 3.14
C ALA A 225 4.76 4.97 3.97
N MET A 226 5.01 4.60 5.22
CA MET A 226 5.88 5.34 6.14
C MET A 226 7.26 5.57 5.51
N ASN A 227 7.88 4.50 5.01
CA ASN A 227 9.23 4.57 4.47
C ASN A 227 9.29 5.24 3.09
N SER A 228 8.25 5.13 2.26
CA SER A 228 8.18 5.85 0.98
C SER A 228 8.11 7.36 1.18
N TYR A 229 7.33 7.84 2.16
CA TYR A 229 7.26 9.26 2.49
C TYR A 229 8.52 9.77 3.20
N ARG A 230 9.10 8.98 4.11
CA ARG A 230 10.40 9.28 4.71
C ARG A 230 11.48 9.44 3.64
N LEU A 231 11.55 8.55 2.64
CA LEU A 231 12.50 8.66 1.52
C LEU A 231 12.38 10.00 0.80
N ARG A 232 11.16 10.39 0.38
CA ARG A 232 10.93 11.67 -0.30
C ARG A 232 11.38 12.86 0.55
N LEU A 233 11.03 12.88 1.84
CA LEU A 233 11.41 13.96 2.75
C LEU A 233 12.92 14.06 2.98
N MET A 234 13.67 12.95 2.93
CA MET A 234 15.13 12.98 3.05
C MET A 234 15.79 13.51 1.78
N GLN A 235 15.30 13.11 0.61
CA GLN A 235 15.82 13.58 -0.68
C GLN A 235 15.62 15.09 -0.87
N ASP A 236 14.48 15.62 -0.45
CA ASP A 236 14.22 17.07 -0.51
C ASP A 236 15.19 17.87 0.38
N LYS A 237 15.59 17.30 1.53
CA LYS A 237 16.59 17.92 2.42
C LYS A 237 17.99 17.90 1.82
N GLU A 238 18.40 16.80 1.20
CA GLU A 238 19.71 16.68 0.53
C GLU A 238 19.81 17.68 -0.62
N LYS A 239 18.79 17.75 -1.50
CA LYS A 239 18.75 18.70 -2.62
C LYS A 239 18.81 20.17 -2.15
N GLY A 240 18.14 20.51 -1.04
CA GLY A 240 18.15 21.85 -0.46
C GLY A 240 19.44 22.23 0.29
N ALA A 241 20.26 21.24 0.66
CA ALA A 241 21.58 21.45 1.25
C ALA A 241 22.65 21.70 0.16
N ASP A 242 22.54 21.04 -0.99
CA ASP A 242 23.46 21.21 -2.13
C ASP A 242 23.25 22.53 -2.92
N THR A 243 22.15 23.25 -2.68
CA THR A 243 21.86 24.54 -3.34
C THR A 243 22.24 25.79 -2.51
N ARG A 244 22.93 25.61 -1.37
CA ARG A 244 23.40 26.69 -0.49
C ARG A 244 24.91 26.72 -0.41
#